data_AF-A0A7C5EBJ5-F1
#
_entry.id   AF-A0A7C5EBJ5-F1
#
_cell.length_a   1.000
_cell.length_b   1.000
_cell.length_c   1.000
_cell.angle_alpha   90.00
_cell.angle_beta   90.00
_cell.angle_gamma   90.00
#
_symmetry.space_group_name_H-M   'P 1'
#
loop_
_entity.id
_entity.type
_entity.pdbx_description
1 polymer ?
#
loop_
_entity_poly.entity_id
_entity_poly.type
_entity_poly.pdbx_seq_one_letter_code
_entity_poly.pdbx_strand_id
1 'polypeptide(L)'
;MEYMQDIEMKHRQILWTTVRIKAEKAWGSGTVVYSGQDSKGEWHSYVLTCEHVIHDNIHVETKFDPRVGYDIKKETRIPCEVEFFYYDKYSICQGVSGSTKADIVAYNTDEDIALLELRRNAKIDYVAKLFPKDHYSEIHVFDPVYACGAALGHEPVVTQGIINFMNELLDEGVEYWLSNAPIIFG
;
A
#
# COMPACT_ATOMS: atom_id res chain seq x y z
N MET A 1 6.41 30.76 4.20
CA MET A 1 7.47 29.74 4.01
C MET A 1 7.03 28.40 4.57
N GLU A 2 6.53 28.35 5.81
CA GLU A 2 5.99 27.15 6.47
C GLU A 2 4.89 26.43 5.67
N TYR A 3 3.92 27.17 5.13
CA TYR A 3 2.85 26.59 4.29
C TYR A 3 3.37 25.87 3.02
N MET A 4 4.40 26.40 2.36
CA MET A 4 4.97 25.76 1.18
C MET A 4 5.74 24.48 1.54
N GLN A 5 6.42 24.47 2.69
CA GLN A 5 7.10 23.29 3.20
C GLN A 5 6.11 22.17 3.57
N ASP A 6 4.95 22.53 4.14
CA ASP A 6 3.87 21.60 4.43
C ASP A 6 3.28 20.97 3.16
N ILE A 7 3.01 21.77 2.11
CA ILE A 7 2.55 21.24 0.82
C ILE A 7 3.56 20.28 0.21
N GLU A 8 4.83 20.68 0.14
CA GLU A 8 5.88 19.84 -0.43
C GLU A 8 6.01 18.52 0.34
N MET A 9 5.96 18.57 1.68
CA MET A 9 5.98 17.39 2.52
C MET A 9 4.80 16.46 2.20
N LYS A 10 3.56 16.97 2.13
CA LYS A 10 2.37 16.17 1.79
C LYS A 10 2.51 15.51 0.43
N HIS A 11 3.04 16.20 -0.57
CA HIS A 11 3.30 15.59 -1.87
C HIS A 11 4.33 14.48 -1.79
N ARG A 12 5.47 14.73 -1.15
CA ARG A 12 6.60 13.78 -1.08
C ARG A 12 6.36 12.58 -0.17
N GLN A 13 5.41 12.66 0.76
CA GLN A 13 5.18 11.63 1.80
C GLN A 13 3.80 10.99 1.73
N ILE A 14 2.89 11.54 0.92
CA ILE A 14 1.53 11.01 0.74
C ILE A 14 1.29 10.80 -0.77
N LEU A 15 1.13 11.87 -1.54
CA LEU A 15 0.66 11.76 -2.93
C LEU A 15 1.62 10.97 -3.84
N TRP A 16 2.91 11.31 -3.82
CA TRP A 16 3.91 10.73 -4.74
C TRP A 16 4.41 9.36 -4.29
N THR A 17 4.08 8.95 -3.07
CA THR A 17 4.36 7.60 -2.55
C THR A 17 3.23 6.63 -2.84
N THR A 18 2.03 7.14 -3.11
CA THR A 18 0.87 6.35 -3.51
C THR A 18 1.01 5.84 -4.93
N VAL A 19 0.79 4.55 -5.11
CA VAL A 19 0.82 3.84 -6.38
C VAL A 19 -0.55 3.22 -6.66
N ARG A 20 -0.80 2.87 -7.92
CA ARG A 20 -1.96 2.07 -8.29
C ARG A 20 -1.54 0.62 -8.45
N ILE A 21 -2.35 -0.28 -7.91
CA ILE A 21 -2.15 -1.73 -7.98
C ILE A 21 -3.24 -2.32 -8.86
N LYS A 22 -2.81 -3.09 -9.86
CA LYS A 22 -3.68 -3.91 -10.71
C LYS A 22 -3.44 -5.37 -10.37
N ALA A 23 -4.46 -5.97 -9.76
CA ALA A 23 -4.57 -7.40 -9.50
C ALA A 23 -5.37 -8.07 -10.64
N GLU A 24 -5.58 -9.38 -10.57
CA GLU A 24 -6.26 -10.12 -11.63
C GLU A 24 -7.71 -9.66 -11.86
N LYS A 25 -8.43 -9.32 -10.79
CA LYS A 25 -9.83 -8.85 -10.86
C LYS A 25 -10.12 -7.58 -10.06
N ALA A 26 -9.14 -7.05 -9.37
CA ALA A 26 -9.27 -5.87 -8.52
C ALA A 26 -8.26 -4.79 -8.89
N TRP A 27 -8.65 -3.55 -8.61
CA TRP A 27 -7.81 -2.36 -8.77
C TRP A 27 -7.82 -1.65 -7.44
N GLY A 28 -6.64 -1.34 -6.92
CA GLY A 28 -6.49 -0.71 -5.61
C GLY A 28 -5.33 0.26 -5.56
N SER A 29 -5.07 0.74 -4.36
CA SER A 29 -3.95 1.63 -4.03
C SER A 29 -2.87 0.86 -3.28
N GLY A 30 -1.65 1.39 -3.32
CA GLY A 30 -0.59 0.97 -2.41
C GLY A 30 0.29 2.15 -2.07
N THR A 31 1.17 1.98 -1.08
CA THR A 31 2.13 3.00 -0.66
C THR A 31 3.54 2.43 -0.67
N VAL A 32 4.49 3.11 -1.33
CA VAL A 32 5.91 2.75 -1.26
C VAL A 32 6.46 3.06 0.13
N VAL A 33 6.94 2.05 0.84
CA VAL A 33 7.42 2.17 2.23
C VAL A 33 8.91 1.92 2.41
N TYR A 34 9.57 1.39 1.38
CA TYR A 34 11.01 1.15 1.40
C TYR A 34 11.59 1.18 -0.01
N SER A 35 12.81 1.71 -0.15
CA SER A 35 13.65 1.55 -1.34
C SER A 35 15.12 1.68 -0.92
N GLY A 36 15.89 0.60 -1.07
CA GLY A 36 17.28 0.56 -0.62
C GLY A 36 18.08 -0.56 -1.28
N GLN A 37 19.40 -0.48 -1.18
CA GLN A 37 20.30 -1.51 -1.70
C GLN A 37 20.64 -2.55 -0.62
N ASP A 38 20.74 -3.80 -1.04
CA ASP A 38 21.30 -4.86 -0.20
C ASP A 38 22.85 -4.79 -0.18
N SER A 39 23.46 -5.75 0.52
CA SER A 39 24.92 -5.88 0.60
C SER A 39 25.63 -6.11 -0.75
N LYS A 40 24.89 -6.51 -1.79
CA LYS A 40 25.40 -6.77 -3.15
C LYS A 40 25.15 -5.59 -4.10
N GLY A 41 24.46 -4.54 -3.64
CA GLY A 41 24.11 -3.38 -4.45
C GLY A 41 22.82 -3.56 -5.26
N GLU A 42 22.05 -4.62 -5.04
CA GLU A 42 20.75 -4.84 -5.67
C GLU A 42 19.68 -4.00 -4.97
N TRP A 43 18.84 -3.30 -5.74
CA TRP A 43 17.76 -2.50 -5.21
C TRP A 43 16.54 -3.35 -4.87
N HIS A 44 16.06 -3.20 -3.64
CA HIS A 44 14.80 -3.75 -3.15
C HIS A 44 13.87 -2.60 -2.81
N SER A 45 12.64 -2.67 -3.31
CA SER A 45 11.62 -1.67 -3.01
C SER A 45 10.30 -2.36 -2.68
N TYR A 46 9.66 -1.91 -1.60
CA TYR A 46 8.46 -2.54 -1.07
C TYR A 46 7.27 -1.58 -1.05
N VAL A 47 6.09 -2.15 -1.32
CA VAL A 47 4.80 -1.46 -1.31
C VAL A 47 3.87 -2.14 -0.32
N LEU A 48 3.24 -1.37 0.55
CA LEU A 48 2.11 -1.84 1.37
C LEU A 48 0.79 -1.62 0.63
N THR A 49 -0.11 -2.57 0.75
CA THR A 49 -1.48 -2.55 0.21
C THR A 49 -2.40 -3.32 1.14
N CYS A 50 -3.71 -3.22 0.93
CA CYS A 50 -4.67 -4.12 1.55
C CYS A 50 -4.58 -5.54 0.96
N GLU A 51 -4.90 -6.56 1.75
CA GLU A 51 -4.95 -7.96 1.29
C GLU A 51 -6.07 -8.14 0.27
N HIS A 52 -7.24 -7.54 0.50
CA HIS A 52 -8.39 -7.70 -0.39
C HIS A 52 -8.12 -7.21 -1.82
N VAL A 53 -7.16 -6.27 -1.99
CA VAL A 53 -6.72 -5.80 -3.32
C VAL A 53 -6.01 -6.90 -4.09
N ILE A 54 -5.24 -7.74 -3.40
CA ILE A 54 -4.41 -8.80 -4.00
C ILE A 54 -4.98 -10.21 -3.78
N HIS A 55 -6.14 -10.33 -3.15
CA HIS A 55 -6.77 -11.59 -2.79
C HIS A 55 -6.90 -12.54 -3.98
N ASP A 56 -7.39 -12.03 -5.12
CA ASP A 56 -7.55 -12.81 -6.35
C ASP A 56 -6.24 -13.30 -6.96
N ASN A 57 -5.09 -12.76 -6.55
CA ASN A 57 -3.77 -13.20 -7.00
C ASN A 57 -3.20 -14.35 -6.15
N ILE A 58 -3.86 -14.73 -5.05
CA ILE A 58 -3.45 -15.82 -4.17
C ILE A 58 -4.35 -17.03 -4.42
N HIS A 59 -3.77 -18.08 -5.01
CA HIS A 59 -4.49 -19.29 -5.40
C HIS A 59 -4.11 -20.46 -4.51
N VAL A 60 -5.05 -20.95 -3.69
CA VAL A 60 -4.87 -22.14 -2.86
C VAL A 60 -5.60 -23.31 -3.51
N GLU A 61 -4.84 -24.25 -4.07
CA GLU A 61 -5.38 -25.45 -4.72
C GLU A 61 -4.98 -26.71 -3.96
N THR A 62 -5.93 -27.62 -3.77
CA THR A 62 -5.65 -28.97 -3.28
C THR A 62 -5.20 -29.83 -4.46
N LYS A 63 -3.97 -30.36 -4.40
CA LYS A 63 -3.43 -31.27 -5.41
C LYS A 63 -2.97 -32.57 -4.77
N PHE A 64 -3.36 -33.69 -5.37
CA PHE A 64 -2.84 -34.99 -4.99
C PHE A 64 -1.33 -35.06 -5.29
N ASP A 65 -0.52 -35.30 -4.26
CA ASP A 65 0.92 -35.52 -4.44
C ASP A 65 1.23 -37.02 -4.35
N PRO A 66 1.57 -37.68 -5.48
CA PRO A 66 1.83 -39.12 -5.52
C PRO A 66 3.07 -39.55 -4.72
N ARG A 67 3.94 -38.62 -4.30
CA ARG A 67 5.11 -38.92 -3.46
C ARG A 67 4.74 -39.16 -2.01
N VAL A 68 3.72 -38.45 -1.53
CA VAL A 68 3.22 -38.57 -0.15
C VAL A 68 1.92 -39.39 -0.07
N GLY A 69 1.23 -39.58 -1.20
CA GLY A 69 0.05 -40.46 -1.31
C GLY A 69 -1.26 -39.85 -0.80
N TYR A 70 -1.29 -38.53 -0.58
CA TYR A 70 -2.48 -37.79 -0.15
C TYR A 70 -2.49 -36.38 -0.74
N ASP A 71 -3.62 -35.70 -0.57
CA ASP A 71 -3.86 -34.35 -1.04
C ASP A 71 -3.10 -33.31 -0.22
N ILE A 72 -2.31 -32.47 -0.90
CA ILE A 72 -1.62 -31.32 -0.29
C ILE A 72 -2.26 -30.01 -0.75
N LYS A 73 -2.40 -29.05 0.17
CA LYS A 73 -2.76 -27.67 -0.20
C LYS A 73 -1.50 -26.97 -0.71
N LYS A 74 -1.57 -26.46 -1.94
CA LYS A 74 -0.50 -25.68 -2.55
C LYS A 74 -1.00 -24.28 -2.84
N GLU A 75 -0.29 -23.31 -2.30
CA GLU A 75 -0.49 -21.89 -2.61
C GLU A 75 0.39 -21.47 -3.79
N THR A 76 -0.18 -20.71 -4.71
CA THR A 76 0.54 -20.05 -5.81
C THR A 76 0.16 -18.59 -5.82
N ARG A 77 1.16 -17.71 -5.96
CA ARG A 77 0.98 -16.26 -5.97
C ARG A 77 1.27 -15.72 -7.37
N ILE A 78 0.33 -15.01 -7.95
CA ILE A 78 0.48 -14.35 -9.24
C ILE A 78 0.95 -12.91 -8.99
N PRO A 79 2.03 -12.44 -9.63
CA PRO A 79 2.51 -11.07 -9.43
C PRO A 79 1.46 -10.02 -9.83
N CYS A 80 1.36 -8.94 -9.07
CA CYS A 80 0.54 -7.78 -9.39
C CYS A 80 1.29 -6.82 -10.32
N GLU A 81 0.57 -5.88 -10.94
CA GLU A 81 1.16 -4.76 -11.66
C GLU A 81 1.03 -3.47 -10.83
N VAL A 82 2.14 -2.74 -10.66
CA VAL A 82 2.22 -1.52 -9.85
C VAL A 82 2.58 -0.34 -10.75
N GLU A 83 1.71 0.66 -10.76
CA GLU A 83 1.84 1.87 -11.59
C GLU A 83 2.18 3.09 -10.74
N PHE A 84 3.17 3.84 -11.25
CA PHE A 84 3.62 5.12 -10.70
C PHE A 84 3.05 6.27 -11.51
N PHE A 85 2.90 7.43 -10.89
CA PHE A 85 2.40 8.64 -11.54
C PHE A 85 3.47 9.71 -11.61
N TYR A 86 3.33 10.65 -12.54
CA TYR A 86 4.13 11.87 -12.56
C TYR A 86 3.23 13.10 -12.60
N TYR A 87 3.72 14.16 -11.97
CA TYR A 87 2.95 15.35 -11.70
C TYR A 87 3.71 16.58 -12.18
N ASP A 88 3.01 17.51 -12.83
CA ASP A 88 3.47 18.87 -13.06
C ASP A 88 2.95 19.78 -11.95
N LYS A 89 3.73 20.81 -11.59
CA LYS A 89 3.38 21.81 -10.55
C LYS A 89 2.81 21.17 -9.28
N TYR A 90 3.48 20.13 -8.80
CA TYR A 90 3.11 19.30 -7.65
C TYR A 90 1.90 18.38 -7.83
N SER A 91 0.76 18.92 -8.27
CA SER A 91 -0.53 18.24 -8.15
C SER A 91 -1.21 17.89 -9.48
N ILE A 92 -0.68 18.36 -10.61
CA ILE A 92 -1.31 18.12 -11.92
C ILE A 92 -0.79 16.79 -12.47
N CYS A 93 -1.55 15.71 -12.23
CA CYS A 93 -1.22 14.39 -12.77
C CYS A 93 -1.18 14.43 -14.30
N GLN A 94 -0.07 14.00 -14.88
CA GLN A 94 0.12 13.93 -16.34
C GLN A 94 -0.01 12.48 -16.86
N GLY A 95 -0.26 11.52 -15.96
CA GLY A 95 -0.47 10.12 -16.26
C GLY A 95 0.49 9.18 -15.54
N VAL A 96 0.58 7.95 -16.06
CA VAL A 96 1.45 6.89 -15.53
C VAL A 96 2.89 7.14 -16.00
N SER A 97 3.82 7.23 -15.06
CA SER A 97 5.26 7.41 -15.32
C SER A 97 6.01 6.09 -15.54
N GLY A 98 5.41 4.99 -15.13
CA GLY A 98 5.93 3.65 -15.34
C GLY A 98 5.08 2.60 -14.65
N SER A 99 5.25 1.37 -15.11
CA SER A 99 4.62 0.19 -14.53
C SER A 99 5.67 -0.90 -14.28
N THR A 100 5.53 -1.64 -13.18
CA THR A 100 6.40 -2.77 -12.86
C THR A 100 5.61 -3.91 -12.24
N LYS A 101 6.07 -5.14 -12.45
CA LYS A 101 5.51 -6.30 -11.75
C LYS A 101 5.96 -6.31 -10.29
N ALA A 102 5.12 -6.80 -9.41
CA ALA A 102 5.44 -6.93 -7.99
C ALA A 102 5.03 -8.31 -7.45
N ASP A 103 5.95 -8.92 -6.71
CA ASP A 103 5.74 -10.22 -6.07
C ASP A 103 5.07 -10.04 -4.70
N ILE A 104 4.10 -10.89 -4.37
CA ILE A 104 3.46 -10.91 -3.05
C ILE A 104 4.40 -11.62 -2.06
N VAL A 105 5.03 -10.86 -1.17
CA VAL A 105 6.02 -11.37 -0.21
C VAL A 105 5.36 -11.86 1.07
N ALA A 106 4.41 -11.08 1.60
CA ALA A 106 3.69 -11.39 2.82
C ALA A 106 2.27 -10.82 2.75
N TYR A 107 1.33 -11.44 3.47
CA TYR A 107 -0.01 -10.93 3.66
C TYR A 107 -0.62 -11.48 4.95
N ASN A 108 -1.61 -10.79 5.48
CA ASN A 108 -2.47 -11.20 6.59
C ASN A 108 -3.91 -10.87 6.20
N THR A 109 -4.75 -11.90 6.09
CA THR A 109 -6.17 -11.76 5.73
C THR A 109 -6.97 -11.13 6.87
N ASP A 110 -6.65 -11.41 8.13
CA ASP A 110 -7.40 -10.89 9.29
C ASP A 110 -7.16 -9.38 9.52
N GLU A 111 -5.94 -8.91 9.21
CA GLU A 111 -5.56 -7.49 9.32
C GLU A 111 -5.71 -6.72 7.99
N ASP A 112 -6.23 -7.37 6.95
CA ASP A 112 -6.36 -6.85 5.58
C ASP A 112 -5.11 -6.10 5.09
N ILE A 113 -3.93 -6.73 5.22
CA ILE A 113 -2.65 -6.11 4.84
C ILE A 113 -1.77 -7.06 4.03
N ALA A 114 -1.08 -6.52 3.03
CA ALA A 114 -0.11 -7.24 2.22
C ALA A 114 1.12 -6.38 1.87
N LEU A 115 2.24 -7.07 1.66
CA LEU A 115 3.53 -6.50 1.27
C LEU A 115 3.94 -7.03 -0.10
N LEU A 116 4.17 -6.11 -1.02
CA LEU A 116 4.65 -6.41 -2.37
C LEU A 116 6.11 -6.00 -2.53
N GLU A 117 6.90 -6.80 -3.23
CA GLU A 117 8.25 -6.44 -3.67
C GLU A 117 8.26 -6.14 -5.16
N LEU A 118 8.72 -4.95 -5.52
CA LEU A 118 8.78 -4.54 -6.91
C LEU A 118 9.92 -5.26 -7.64
N ARG A 119 9.63 -5.82 -8.82
CA ARG A 119 10.63 -6.38 -9.74
C ARG A 119 11.37 -5.26 -10.50
N ARG A 120 12.02 -4.38 -9.74
CA ARG A 120 12.71 -3.19 -10.25
C ARG A 120 14.04 -3.04 -9.52
N ASN A 121 15.14 -3.21 -10.25
CA ASN A 121 16.49 -2.96 -9.75
C ASN A 121 16.89 -1.49 -9.95
N ALA A 122 16.13 -0.56 -9.36
CA ALA A 122 16.43 0.87 -9.37
C ALA A 122 15.77 1.58 -8.19
N LYS A 123 16.38 2.68 -7.76
CA LYS A 123 15.87 3.53 -6.69
C LYS A 123 14.47 4.08 -6.98
N ILE A 124 13.66 4.18 -5.93
CA ILE A 124 12.44 5.01 -5.89
C ILE A 124 12.74 6.24 -5.03
N ASP A 125 12.49 7.41 -5.59
CA ASP A 125 12.85 8.68 -4.93
C ASP A 125 11.87 9.07 -3.82
N TYR A 126 10.60 8.69 -3.94
CA TYR A 126 9.56 9.00 -2.98
C TYR A 126 9.16 7.73 -2.22
N VAL A 127 9.47 7.75 -0.93
CA VAL A 127 9.19 6.66 0.01
C VAL A 127 8.50 7.27 1.22
N ALA A 128 7.37 6.70 1.62
CA ALA A 128 6.61 7.13 2.78
C ALA A 128 7.37 6.76 4.06
N LYS A 129 7.32 7.67 5.04
CA LYS A 129 7.80 7.37 6.39
C LYS A 129 6.66 6.77 7.18
N LEU A 130 6.88 5.58 7.73
CA LEU A 130 5.96 4.97 8.66
C LEU A 130 6.01 5.68 10.00
N PHE A 131 4.84 5.82 10.63
CA PHE A 131 4.75 6.40 11.97
C PHE A 131 5.46 5.48 12.98
N PRO A 132 6.30 6.02 13.89
CA PRO A 132 7.03 5.20 14.86
C PRO A 132 6.09 4.48 15.82
N LYS A 133 6.33 3.17 16.04
CA LYS A 133 5.47 2.34 16.90
C LYS A 133 5.46 2.80 18.37
N ASP A 134 6.55 3.38 18.83
CA ASP A 134 6.76 3.87 20.20
C ASP A 134 6.13 5.26 20.46
N HIS A 135 5.58 5.89 19.43
CA HIS A 135 4.96 7.22 19.51
C HIS A 135 3.42 7.18 19.43
N TYR A 136 2.80 5.99 19.45
CA TYR A 136 1.34 5.88 19.24
C TYR A 136 0.52 6.66 20.28
N SER A 137 1.04 6.88 21.48
CA SER A 137 0.41 7.70 22.53
C SER A 137 0.35 9.20 22.20
N GLU A 138 1.06 9.65 21.16
CA GLU A 138 1.01 11.04 20.68
C GLU A 138 -0.21 11.30 19.78
N ILE A 139 -0.91 10.24 19.36
CA ILE A 139 -2.05 10.32 18.45
C ILE A 139 -3.34 10.47 19.25
N HIS A 140 -4.17 11.44 18.85
CA HIS A 140 -5.38 11.83 19.54
C HIS A 140 -6.55 11.96 18.57
N VAL A 141 -7.77 11.81 19.11
CA VAL A 141 -8.97 12.33 18.44
C VAL A 141 -8.77 13.82 18.13
N PHE A 142 -9.24 14.25 16.97
CA PHE A 142 -9.03 15.56 16.33
C PHE A 142 -7.72 15.73 15.55
N ASP A 143 -6.78 14.79 15.63
CA ASP A 143 -5.58 14.89 14.79
C ASP A 143 -5.94 14.82 13.31
N PRO A 144 -5.39 15.72 12.48
CA PRO A 144 -5.67 15.76 11.06
C PRO A 144 -5.07 14.53 10.37
N VAL A 145 -5.85 13.89 9.52
CA VAL A 145 -5.41 12.75 8.72
C VAL A 145 -5.72 12.96 7.25
N TYR A 146 -4.95 12.29 6.42
CA TYR A 146 -5.13 12.28 4.98
C TYR A 146 -5.23 10.84 4.51
N ALA A 147 -6.25 10.54 3.71
CA ALA A 147 -6.33 9.28 2.98
C ALA A 147 -5.94 9.56 1.52
N CYS A 148 -5.08 8.72 0.95
CA CYS A 148 -4.68 8.86 -0.44
C CYS A 148 -4.58 7.51 -1.13
N GLY A 149 -5.31 7.37 -2.24
CA GLY A 149 -5.32 6.15 -3.03
C GLY A 149 -5.73 6.39 -4.45
N ALA A 150 -5.59 5.35 -5.25
CA ALA A 150 -5.86 5.30 -6.68
C ALA A 150 -6.97 4.26 -6.97
N ALA A 151 -8.02 4.26 -6.15
CA ALA A 151 -9.12 3.29 -6.29
C ALA A 151 -9.91 3.52 -7.59
N LEU A 152 -10.65 2.49 -8.01
CA LEU A 152 -11.49 2.52 -9.22
C LEU A 152 -10.73 2.85 -10.52
N GLY A 153 -9.41 2.67 -10.54
CA GLY A 153 -8.58 2.96 -11.69
C GLY A 153 -8.33 4.44 -11.97
N HIS A 154 -8.59 5.31 -10.99
CA HIS A 154 -8.23 6.73 -11.05
C HIS A 154 -6.73 6.94 -10.77
N GLU A 155 -6.18 8.13 -11.02
CA GLU A 155 -4.92 8.56 -10.38
C GLU A 155 -5.11 8.79 -8.87
N PRO A 156 -4.01 8.87 -8.07
CA PRO A 156 -4.10 9.13 -6.64
C PRO A 156 -4.93 10.37 -6.29
N VAL A 157 -5.96 10.18 -5.47
CA VAL A 157 -6.84 11.22 -4.93
C VAL A 157 -6.56 11.35 -3.44
N VAL A 158 -6.40 12.57 -2.95
CA VAL A 158 -6.19 12.86 -1.53
C VAL A 158 -7.49 13.39 -0.93
N THR A 159 -7.90 12.83 0.20
CA THR A 159 -8.94 13.39 1.05
C THR A 159 -8.37 13.74 2.42
N GLN A 160 -9.03 14.65 3.12
CA GLN A 160 -8.63 15.09 4.45
C GLN A 160 -9.78 14.87 5.42
N GLY A 161 -9.43 14.46 6.64
CA GLY A 161 -10.34 14.34 7.76
C GLY A 161 -9.60 14.50 9.08
N ILE A 162 -10.18 13.94 10.13
CA ILE A 162 -9.59 13.80 11.45
C ILE A 162 -9.75 12.36 11.94
N ILE A 163 -8.93 11.99 12.92
CA ILE A 163 -9.25 10.87 13.81
C ILE A 163 -10.49 11.28 14.62
N ASN A 164 -11.56 10.52 14.51
CA ASN A 164 -12.83 10.83 15.17
C ASN A 164 -13.17 9.83 16.29
N PHE A 165 -12.50 8.69 16.34
CA PHE A 165 -12.66 7.69 17.38
C PHE A 165 -11.43 6.79 17.48
N MET A 166 -11.15 6.27 18.67
CA MET A 166 -10.04 5.35 18.93
C MET A 166 -10.55 4.17 19.77
N ASN A 167 -9.91 3.01 19.61
CA ASN A 167 -10.15 1.77 20.34
C ASN A 167 -11.52 1.13 20.05
N GLU A 168 -11.94 1.14 18.78
CA GLU A 168 -13.08 0.32 18.34
C GLU A 168 -12.64 -1.13 18.29
N LEU A 169 -13.29 -2.00 19.06
CA LEU A 169 -13.05 -3.45 19.03
C LEU A 169 -14.01 -4.10 18.04
N LEU A 170 -13.47 -4.65 16.96
CA LEU A 170 -14.25 -5.46 16.01
C LEU A 170 -14.17 -6.96 16.36
N ASP A 171 -14.98 -7.77 15.67
CA ASP A 171 -15.26 -9.18 16.01
C ASP A 171 -14.00 -10.07 16.13
N GLU A 172 -12.88 -9.69 15.50
CA GLU A 172 -11.60 -10.41 15.59
C GLU A 172 -10.69 -9.98 16.77
N GLY A 173 -11.15 -9.06 17.63
CA GLY A 173 -10.36 -8.57 18.77
C GLY A 173 -9.23 -7.60 18.37
N VAL A 174 -9.24 -7.11 17.13
CA VAL A 174 -8.33 -6.07 16.64
C VAL A 174 -8.93 -4.70 16.98
N GLU A 175 -8.10 -3.81 17.53
CA GLU A 175 -8.47 -2.43 17.82
C GLU A 175 -8.28 -1.55 16.59
N TYR A 176 -9.34 -0.86 16.19
CA TYR A 176 -9.35 0.08 15.07
C TYR A 176 -9.47 1.52 15.56
N TRP A 177 -8.80 2.42 14.85
CA TRP A 177 -9.01 3.85 14.95
C TRP A 177 -9.84 4.30 13.75
N LEU A 178 -10.84 5.13 14.01
CA LEU A 178 -11.73 5.59 12.96
C LEU A 178 -11.31 6.98 12.51
N SER A 179 -11.46 7.23 11.21
CA SER A 179 -11.33 8.55 10.63
C SER A 179 -12.53 8.87 9.78
N ASN A 180 -12.78 10.17 9.58
CA ASN A 180 -13.79 10.64 8.65
C ASN A 180 -13.22 11.10 7.30
N ALA A 181 -11.94 10.81 7.02
CA ALA A 181 -11.34 11.05 5.70
C ALA A 181 -11.91 10.03 4.71
N PRO A 182 -12.63 10.44 3.64
CA PRO A 182 -13.24 9.49 2.72
C PRO A 182 -12.20 8.64 1.97
N ILE A 183 -12.37 7.31 2.01
CA ILE A 183 -11.49 6.32 1.37
C ILE A 183 -12.13 5.78 0.07
N ILE A 184 -13.23 6.36 -0.41
CA ILE A 184 -13.92 5.90 -1.65
C ILE A 184 -12.99 5.96 -2.89
N PHE A 185 -11.99 6.84 -2.84
CA PHE A 185 -10.92 6.95 -3.83
C PHE A 185 -9.56 6.49 -3.28
N GLY A 186 -9.50 6.15 -1.99
CA GLY A 186 -8.33 5.84 -1.16
C GLY A 186 -8.02 4.35 -1.10
#